data_AF-A0A146K0T5-F1
#
_entry.id   AF-A0A146K0T5-F1
#
_cell.length_a   1.000
_cell.length_b   1.000
_cell.length_c   1.000
_cell.angle_alpha   90.00
_cell.angle_beta   90.00
_cell.angle_gamma   90.00
#
_symmetry.space_group_name_H-M   'P 1'
#
loop_
_entity.id
_entity.type
_entity.pdbx_description
1 polymer ?
#
loop_
_entity_poly.entity_id
_entity_poly.type
_entity_poly.pdbx_seq_one_letter_code
_entity_poly.pdbx_strand_id
1 'polypeptide(L)'
;YGSLSCNSFVSVYFSQLKPLISNHQFYNCPNLKLFIALMLQNLNDGCFYNCTKLETVLTPNANTSQQCFENCTEIKTILALEGDFICFCRNCPKCNGTLQQCLENGKKFA
;
A
#
# COMPACT_ATOMS: atom_id res chain seq x y z
N TYR A 1 13.69 -11.61 -9.73
CA TYR A 1 13.28 -10.30 -10.28
C TYR A 1 11.90 -10.46 -10.87
N GLY A 2 10.86 -9.99 -10.19
CA GLY A 2 9.49 -10.08 -10.69
C GLY A 2 8.74 -8.88 -10.16
N SER A 3 8.82 -7.76 -10.87
CA SER A 3 8.00 -6.60 -10.57
C SER A 3 6.63 -6.80 -11.22
N LEU A 4 5.58 -6.43 -10.50
CA LEU A 4 4.20 -6.40 -10.97
C LEU A 4 3.80 -4.95 -11.32
N SER A 5 4.77 -4.13 -11.71
CA SER A 5 4.60 -2.73 -12.06
C SER A 5 3.83 -2.56 -13.37
N CYS A 6 3.17 -1.42 -13.56
CA CYS A 6 2.45 -1.07 -14.79
C CYS A 6 1.37 -2.07 -15.22
N ASN A 7 0.87 -2.89 -14.29
CA ASN A 7 -0.19 -3.84 -14.57
C ASN A 7 -1.56 -3.16 -14.63
N SER A 8 -2.53 -3.84 -15.25
CA SER A 8 -3.92 -3.40 -15.35
C SER A 8 -4.82 -4.04 -14.29
N PHE A 9 -4.25 -4.53 -13.17
CA PHE A 9 -5.02 -5.15 -12.10
C PHE A 9 -6.03 -4.16 -11.52
N VAL A 10 -7.24 -4.65 -11.23
CA VAL A 10 -8.24 -3.91 -10.46
C VAL A 10 -8.17 -4.29 -8.98
N SER A 11 -7.97 -5.58 -8.71
CA SER A 11 -7.88 -6.13 -7.37
C SER A 11 -6.79 -7.20 -7.32
N VAL A 12 -6.05 -7.24 -6.23
CA VAL A 12 -4.98 -8.23 -5.99
C VAL A 12 -5.21 -8.90 -4.64
N TYR A 13 -5.16 -10.24 -4.66
CA TYR A 13 -5.36 -11.08 -3.48
C TYR A 13 -4.18 -12.04 -3.33
N PHE A 14 -3.43 -11.94 -2.23
CA PHE A 14 -2.41 -12.92 -1.84
C PHE A 14 -2.82 -13.62 -0.56
N SER A 15 -3.18 -14.90 -0.69
CA SER A 15 -3.60 -15.76 0.42
C SER A 15 -2.45 -16.51 1.10
N GLN A 16 -1.28 -16.59 0.47
CA GLN A 16 -0.11 -17.31 0.97
C GLN A 16 1.12 -16.41 1.06
N LEU A 17 2.09 -16.82 1.89
CA LEU A 17 3.39 -16.19 2.09
C LEU A 17 4.21 -16.15 0.78
N LYS A 18 3.92 -15.16 -0.06
CA LYS A 18 4.91 -14.62 -0.99
C LYS A 18 5.37 -13.29 -0.42
N PRO A 19 6.54 -13.23 0.25
CA PRO A 19 7.08 -11.94 0.64
C PRO A 19 7.20 -11.09 -0.63
N LEU A 20 6.66 -9.87 -0.56
CA LEU A 20 7.03 -8.85 -1.53
C LEU A 20 8.51 -8.57 -1.24
N ILE A 21 9.40 -9.05 -2.12
CA ILE A 21 10.85 -8.97 -1.93
C ILE A 21 11.49 -7.85 -2.74
N SER A 22 10.75 -7.26 -3.68
CA SER A 22 11.24 -6.15 -4.49
C SER A 22 10.63 -4.83 -4.01
N ASN A 23 11.42 -3.77 -4.04
CA ASN A 23 10.90 -2.40 -3.98
C ASN A 23 10.03 -2.16 -5.22
N HIS A 24 9.08 -1.22 -5.12
CA HIS A 24 8.28 -0.79 -6.27
C HIS A 24 7.45 -1.93 -6.93
N GLN A 25 7.12 -2.98 -6.17
CA GLN A 25 6.48 -4.19 -6.69
C GLN A 25 5.20 -3.90 -7.50
N PHE A 26 4.34 -2.98 -7.05
CA PHE A 26 3.12 -2.55 -7.73
C PHE A 26 3.22 -1.12 -8.25
N TYR A 27 4.42 -0.64 -8.56
CA TYR A 27 4.64 0.70 -9.11
C TYR A 27 3.74 0.98 -10.32
N ASN A 28 3.12 2.15 -10.33
CA ASN A 28 2.32 2.69 -11.42
C ASN A 28 1.25 1.70 -11.92
N CYS A 29 0.43 1.13 -11.03
CA CYS A 29 -0.74 0.34 -11.40
C CYS A 29 -1.99 1.25 -11.42
N PRO A 30 -2.34 1.91 -12.55
CA PRO A 30 -3.33 2.98 -12.59
C PRO A 30 -4.77 2.51 -12.39
N ASN A 31 -5.01 1.19 -12.40
CA ASN A 31 -6.34 0.60 -12.22
C ASN A 31 -6.50 -0.14 -10.89
N LEU A 32 -5.42 -0.30 -10.11
CA LEU A 32 -5.46 -1.05 -8.88
C LEU A 32 -6.26 -0.28 -7.84
N LYS A 33 -7.38 -0.86 -7.39
CA LYS A 33 -8.29 -0.31 -6.39
C LYS A 33 -8.18 -0.99 -5.05
N LEU A 34 -7.91 -2.29 -5.05
CA LEU A 34 -7.95 -3.13 -3.86
C LEU A 34 -6.72 -4.04 -3.79
N PHE A 35 -6.02 -3.99 -2.67
CA PHE A 35 -4.93 -4.90 -2.36
C PHE A 35 -5.18 -5.61 -1.03
N ILE A 36 -5.17 -6.94 -1.06
CA ILE A 36 -5.36 -7.77 0.14
C ILE A 36 -4.23 -8.80 0.22
N ALA A 37 -3.45 -8.75 1.29
CA ALA A 37 -2.41 -9.74 1.59
C ALA A 37 -2.26 -9.93 3.10
N LEU A 38 -3.08 -10.82 3.67
CA LEU A 38 -3.22 -10.96 5.13
C LEU A 38 -1.95 -11.46 5.83
N MET A 39 -1.18 -12.31 5.15
CA MET A 39 0.05 -12.90 5.67
C MET A 39 1.32 -12.11 5.35
N LEU A 40 1.19 -10.97 4.64
CA LEU A 40 2.32 -10.17 4.23
C LEU A 40 2.96 -9.46 5.43
N GLN A 41 4.29 -9.51 5.52
CA GLN A 41 5.05 -8.96 6.66
C GLN A 41 5.65 -7.58 6.38
N ASN A 42 5.90 -7.25 5.11
CA ASN A 42 6.52 -5.98 4.73
C ASN A 42 5.90 -5.44 3.44
N LEU A 43 5.60 -4.15 3.44
CA LEU A 43 5.35 -3.34 2.26
C LEU A 43 6.62 -2.52 1.99
N ASN A 44 7.40 -2.97 1.02
CA ASN A 44 8.69 -2.37 0.71
C ASN A 44 8.58 -0.93 0.20
N ASP A 45 9.75 -0.30 0.07
CA ASP A 45 9.87 1.05 -0.43
C ASP A 45 9.16 1.22 -1.79
N GLY A 46 8.35 2.27 -1.90
CA GLY A 46 7.60 2.59 -3.11
C GLY A 46 6.61 1.52 -3.59
N CYS A 47 6.18 0.57 -2.73
CA CYS A 47 5.41 -0.62 -3.16
C CYS A 47 4.22 -0.30 -4.08
N PHE A 48 3.43 0.74 -3.75
CA PHE A 48 2.28 1.19 -4.52
C PHE A 48 2.47 2.60 -5.11
N TYR A 49 3.71 3.03 -5.29
CA TYR A 49 4.02 4.34 -5.86
C TYR A 49 3.21 4.58 -7.16
N ASN A 50 2.52 5.71 -7.24
CA ASN A 50 1.67 6.12 -8.38
C ASN A 50 0.51 5.16 -8.71
N CYS A 51 0.01 4.39 -7.74
CA CYS A 51 -1.29 3.71 -7.86
C CYS A 51 -2.43 4.69 -7.56
N THR A 52 -2.71 5.59 -8.51
CA THR A 52 -3.62 6.74 -8.29
C THR A 52 -5.04 6.35 -7.92
N LYS A 53 -5.52 5.18 -8.35
CA LYS A 53 -6.86 4.64 -8.05
C LYS A 53 -6.93 3.70 -6.85
N LEU A 54 -5.83 3.53 -6.09
CA LEU A 54 -5.80 2.60 -4.96
C LEU A 54 -6.66 3.14 -3.83
N GLU A 55 -7.75 2.43 -3.52
CA GLU A 55 -8.73 2.85 -2.51
C GLU A 55 -8.49 2.14 -1.16
N THR A 56 -8.14 0.85 -1.21
CA THR A 56 -8.10 -0.02 -0.02
C THR A 56 -6.88 -0.95 -0.03
N VAL A 57 -6.18 -0.99 1.10
CA VAL A 57 -5.04 -1.89 1.36
C VAL A 57 -5.24 -2.63 2.68
N LEU A 58 -5.35 -3.96 2.63
CA LEU A 58 -5.55 -4.82 3.81
C LEU A 58 -4.36 -5.78 3.97
N THR A 59 -3.44 -5.40 4.84
CA THR A 59 -2.19 -6.12 5.15
C THR A 59 -1.89 -6.00 6.65
N PRO A 60 -2.74 -6.56 7.54
CA PRO A 60 -2.71 -6.30 8.98
C PRO A 60 -1.37 -6.57 9.67
N ASN A 61 -0.57 -7.50 9.12
CA ASN A 61 0.72 -7.89 9.67
C ASN A 61 1.90 -7.17 9.00
N ALA A 62 1.66 -6.30 8.01
CA ALA A 62 2.73 -5.72 7.21
C ALA A 62 3.23 -4.40 7.81
N ASN A 63 4.55 -4.27 7.94
CA ASN A 63 5.19 -2.98 8.18
C ASN A 63 5.18 -2.14 6.90
N THR A 64 4.80 -0.88 7.03
CA THR A 64 4.84 0.08 5.92
C THR A 64 6.22 0.75 5.85
N SER A 65 6.83 0.74 4.66
CA SER A 65 8.10 1.44 4.39
C SER A 65 7.90 2.84 3.79
N GLN A 66 9.01 3.53 3.53
CA GLN A 66 9.05 4.82 2.85
C GLN A 66 8.33 4.79 1.50
N GLN A 67 7.72 5.93 1.15
CA GLN A 67 7.08 6.20 -0.15
C GLN A 67 6.06 5.16 -0.64
N CYS A 68 5.64 4.23 0.23
CA CYS A 68 4.81 3.09 -0.15
C CYS A 68 3.51 3.51 -0.85
N PHE A 69 2.94 4.62 -0.39
CA PHE A 69 1.69 5.22 -0.89
C PHE A 69 1.91 6.59 -1.54
N GLU A 70 3.11 6.88 -2.05
CA GLU A 70 3.35 8.11 -2.81
C GLU A 70 2.46 8.17 -4.05
N ASN A 71 1.85 9.34 -4.30
CA ASN A 71 0.88 9.56 -5.38
C ASN A 71 -0.36 8.63 -5.35
N CYS A 72 -0.66 7.95 -4.23
CA CYS A 72 -1.91 7.21 -4.04
C CYS A 72 -3.03 8.17 -3.61
N THR A 73 -3.66 8.84 -4.57
CA THR A 73 -4.58 9.96 -4.31
C THR A 73 -5.98 9.55 -3.85
N GLU A 74 -6.41 8.31 -4.14
CA GLU A 74 -7.78 7.83 -3.83
C GLU A 74 -7.87 6.94 -2.58
N ILE A 75 -6.76 6.78 -1.83
CA ILE A 75 -6.71 5.84 -0.71
C ILE A 75 -7.53 6.33 0.48
N LYS A 76 -8.41 5.45 0.96
CA LYS A 76 -9.36 5.75 2.05
C LYS A 76 -9.23 4.78 3.22
N THR A 77 -8.66 3.61 2.97
CA THR A 77 -8.62 2.50 3.92
C THR A 77 -7.26 1.82 3.88
N ILE A 78 -6.55 1.82 5.01
CA ILE A 78 -5.29 1.10 5.19
C ILE A 78 -5.40 0.29 6.47
N LEU A 79 -5.18 -1.02 6.39
CA LEU A 79 -4.97 -1.88 7.56
C LEU A 79 -3.56 -2.44 7.47
N ALA A 80 -2.63 -1.86 8.24
CA ALA A 80 -1.21 -2.24 8.30
C ALA A 80 -0.61 -1.87 9.65
N LEU A 81 0.58 -2.40 9.95
CA LEU A 81 1.36 -1.94 11.09
C LEU A 81 1.92 -0.55 10.80
N GLU A 82 1.77 0.35 11.76
CA GLU A 82 2.31 1.70 11.65
C GLU A 82 3.84 1.63 11.79
N GLY A 83 4.54 1.86 10.67
CA GLY A 83 5.99 1.97 10.66
C GLY A 83 6.42 3.38 11.03
N ASP A 84 7.40 3.50 11.93
CA ASP A 84 8.05 4.78 12.21
C ASP A 84 9.10 5.06 11.14
N PHE A 85 8.64 5.55 9.98
CA PHE A 85 9.52 5.99 8.90
C PHE A 85 9.30 7.46 8.59
N ILE A 86 10.39 8.17 8.32
CA ILE A 86 10.34 9.56 7.85
C ILE A 86 9.93 9.56 6.38
N CYS A 87 9.00 10.45 6.00
CA CYS A 87 8.48 10.55 4.64
C CYS A 87 8.65 11.96 4.09
N PHE A 88 9.27 12.08 2.91
CA PHE A 88 9.57 13.38 2.25
C PHE A 88 8.83 13.60 0.93
N CYS A 89 7.91 12.71 0.54
CA CYS A 89 7.23 12.75 -0.77
C CYS A 89 6.19 13.87 -0.93
N ARG A 90 5.69 14.46 0.18
CA ARG A 90 4.70 15.57 0.21
C ARG A 90 3.31 15.28 -0.37
N ASN A 91 3.05 14.07 -0.87
CA ASN A 91 1.85 13.73 -1.63
C ASN A 91 1.25 12.35 -1.28
N CYS A 92 1.69 11.72 -0.17
CA CYS A 92 1.10 10.49 0.35
C CYS A 92 0.12 10.77 1.50
N PRO A 93 -0.66 9.79 1.96
CA PRO A 93 -1.59 9.95 3.09
C PRO A 93 -0.92 10.47 4.36
N LYS A 94 0.34 10.09 4.62
CA LYS A 94 1.10 10.58 5.78
C LYS A 94 1.38 12.08 5.64
N CYS A 95 1.89 12.51 4.49
CA CYS A 95 2.22 13.91 4.23
C CYS A 95 0.99 14.80 4.12
N ASN A 96 -0.14 14.27 3.64
CA ASN A 96 -1.39 15.00 3.50
C ASN A 96 -2.24 14.99 4.79
N GLY A 97 -1.77 14.36 5.87
CA GLY A 97 -2.47 14.28 7.16
C GLY A 97 -3.70 13.35 7.18
N THR A 98 -3.89 12.51 6.16
CA THR A 98 -5.05 11.59 6.05
C THR A 98 -4.73 10.16 6.50
N LEU A 99 -3.46 9.82 6.79
CA LEU A 99 -3.04 8.48 7.17
C LEU A 99 -3.79 7.95 8.40
N GLN A 100 -3.92 8.75 9.46
CA GLN A 100 -4.62 8.34 10.68
C GLN A 100 -6.06 7.92 10.37
N GLN A 101 -6.79 8.72 9.58
CA GLN A 101 -8.15 8.40 9.17
C GLN A 101 -8.22 7.11 8.33
N CYS A 102 -7.24 6.89 7.45
CA CYS A 102 -7.15 5.66 6.65
C CYS A 102 -6.95 4.43 7.54
N LEU A 103 -6.09 4.54 8.57
CA LEU A 103 -5.84 3.47 9.55
C LEU A 103 -7.08 3.18 10.41
N GLU A 104 -7.78 4.22 10.86
CA GLU A 104 -9.05 4.08 11.59
C GLU A 104 -10.12 3.40 10.74
N ASN A 105 -10.20 3.72 9.44
CA ASN A 105 -11.09 3.02 8.51
C ASN A 105 -10.69 1.56 8.34
N GLY A 106 -9.39 1.25 8.25
CA GLY A 106 -8.89 -0.13 8.14
C GLY A 106 -9.21 -0.97 9.37
N LYS A 107 -9.14 -0.40 10.58
CA LYS A 107 -9.49 -1.09 11.83
C LYS A 107 -10.96 -1.57 11.88
N LYS A 108 -11.86 -1.01 11.06
CA LYS A 108 -13.26 -1.50 10.94
C LYS A 108 -13.36 -2.87 10.24
N PHE A 109 -12.29 -3.31 9.57
CA PHE A 109 -12.20 -4.59 8.87
C PHE A 109 -11.38 -5.64 9.63
N ALA A 110 -10.87 -5.29 10.82
CA ALA A 110 -10.08 -6.17 11.68
C ALA A 110 -10.98 -7.00 12.62
#